data_AF-A0A6P6X656-F1
#
_entry.id   AF-A0A6P6X656-F1
#
_cell.length_a   1.000
_cell.length_b   1.000
_cell.length_c   1.000
_cell.angle_alpha   90.00
_cell.angle_beta   90.00
_cell.angle_gamma   90.00
#
_symmetry.space_group_name_H-M   'P 1'
#
loop_
_entity.id
_entity.type
_entity.pdbx_description
1 polymer ?
#
loop_
_entity_poly.entity_id
_entity_poly.type
_entity_poly.pdbx_seq_one_letter_code
_entity_poly.pdbx_strand_id
1 'polypeptide(L)'
;MSSRRSRGSGSTEDEINNLILKLQALLPHSGSKNRRVPASKVLQETCNHIRRLTRDADDLSERLSQLLASNDINSLDIESIKSILGQ
;
A
#
# COMPACT_ATOMS: atom_id res chain seq x y z
N MET A 1 24.79 -43.26 16.63
CA MET A 1 25.32 -41.94 17.03
C MET A 1 24.48 -40.85 16.41
N SER A 2 24.14 -39.85 17.22
CA SER A 2 23.19 -38.78 16.98
C SER A 2 23.51 -37.88 15.79
N SER A 3 22.49 -37.50 15.03
CA SER A 3 22.30 -36.12 14.58
C SER A 3 20.90 -35.92 14.01
N ARG A 4 19.94 -35.71 14.91
CA ARG A 4 18.70 -35.00 14.59
C ARG A 4 19.09 -33.56 14.26
N ARG A 5 19.33 -33.27 12.98
CA ARG A 5 19.39 -31.89 12.49
C ARG A 5 17.96 -31.41 12.33
N SER A 6 17.46 -30.74 13.35
CA SER A 6 16.18 -30.04 13.36
C SER A 6 16.14 -29.03 12.22
N ARG A 7 15.53 -29.44 11.10
CA ARG A 7 15.14 -28.57 9.98
C ARG A 7 13.83 -27.90 10.37
N GLY A 8 13.91 -26.82 11.15
CA GLY A 8 12.72 -26.10 11.64
C GLY A 8 12.67 -24.61 11.32
N SER A 9 13.79 -23.98 10.92
CA SER A 9 13.88 -22.52 10.80
C SER A 9 13.96 -21.97 9.37
N GLY A 10 14.32 -22.79 8.37
CA GLY A 10 14.49 -22.32 6.99
C GLY A 10 13.16 -21.90 6.36
N SER A 11 12.08 -22.64 6.62
CA SER A 11 10.76 -22.37 6.04
C SER A 11 10.19 -21.01 6.46
N THR A 12 10.40 -20.60 7.72
CA THR A 12 9.82 -19.38 8.27
C THR A 12 10.57 -18.13 7.81
N GLU A 13 11.89 -18.19 7.71
CA GLU A 13 12.69 -17.04 7.25
C GLU A 13 12.48 -16.76 5.76
N ASP A 14 12.39 -17.82 4.94
CA ASP A 14 12.06 -17.70 3.52
C ASP A 14 10.65 -17.13 3.32
N GLU A 15 9.67 -17.53 4.15
CA GLU A 15 8.32 -16.99 4.11
C GLU A 15 8.29 -15.49 4.47
N ILE A 16 9.00 -15.09 5.53
CA ILE A 16 9.13 -13.67 5.94
C ILE A 16 9.75 -12.85 4.81
N ASN A 17 10.82 -13.34 4.18
CA ASN A 17 11.46 -12.66 3.05
C ASN A 17 10.52 -12.51 1.85
N ASN A 18 9.73 -13.54 1.53
CA ASN A 18 8.71 -13.47 0.48
C ASN A 18 7.64 -12.42 0.78
N LEU A 19 7.18 -12.32 2.02
CA LEU A 19 6.22 -11.29 2.43
C LEU A 19 6.80 -9.88 2.27
N ILE A 20 8.05 -9.66 2.68
CA ILE A 20 8.73 -8.37 2.51
C ILE A 20 8.84 -7.99 1.04
N LEU A 21 9.20 -8.94 0.16
CA LEU A 21 9.27 -8.69 -1.29
C LEU A 21 7.91 -8.30 -1.88
N LYS A 22 6.82 -8.96 -1.45
CA LYS A 22 5.46 -8.60 -1.86
C LYS A 22 5.08 -7.20 -1.38
N LEU A 23 5.37 -6.85 -0.13
CA LEU A 23 5.13 -5.50 0.39
C LEU A 23 5.90 -4.44 -0.38
N GLN A 24 7.18 -4.71 -0.67
CA GLN A 24 8.01 -3.79 -1.45
C GLN A 24 7.43 -3.55 -2.85
N ALA A 25 6.91 -4.59 -3.52
CA ALA A 25 6.32 -4.45 -4.86
C ALA A 25 5.06 -3.55 -4.87
N LEU A 26 4.35 -3.42 -3.75
CA LEU A 26 3.16 -2.59 -3.60
C LEU A 26 3.48 -1.13 -3.26
N LEU A 27 4.73 -0.80 -2.93
CA LEU A 27 5.11 0.56 -2.57
C LEU A 27 5.34 1.44 -3.82
N PRO A 28 4.81 2.68 -3.83
CA PRO A 28 4.89 3.58 -4.99
C PRO A 28 6.30 4.04 -5.36
N HIS A 29 7.28 3.89 -4.45
CA HIS A 29 8.67 4.33 -4.63
C HIS A 29 9.68 3.16 -4.55
N SER A 30 9.23 1.93 -4.81
CA SER A 30 10.10 0.73 -4.80
C SER A 30 11.14 0.67 -5.93
N GLY A 31 11.34 1.78 -6.67
CA GLY A 31 12.14 1.94 -7.88
C GLY A 31 13.63 1.61 -7.78
N SER A 32 14.12 1.14 -6.64
CA SER A 32 15.44 0.52 -6.55
C SER A 32 15.33 -0.94 -6.13
N LYS A 33 14.80 -1.77 -7.04
CA LYS A 33 14.79 -3.24 -6.92
C LYS A 33 16.20 -3.83 -6.68
N ASN A 34 17.26 -3.04 -6.88
CA ASN A 34 18.67 -3.42 -6.71
C ASN A 34 19.31 -2.99 -5.39
N ARG A 35 18.63 -2.21 -4.53
CA ARG A 35 19.20 -1.85 -3.22
C ARG A 35 18.57 -2.73 -2.15
N ARG A 36 19.39 -3.48 -1.41
CA ARG A 36 18.94 -4.28 -0.26
C ARG A 36 18.35 -3.33 0.80
N VAL A 37 17.04 -3.17 0.80
CA VAL A 37 16.33 -2.34 1.78
C VAL A 37 16.11 -3.17 3.04
N PRO A 38 16.41 -2.64 4.24
CA PRO A 38 16.09 -3.32 5.49
C PRO A 38 14.60 -3.62 5.61
N ALA A 39 14.24 -4.80 6.10
CA ALA A 39 12.85 -5.21 6.32
C ALA A 39 12.05 -4.18 7.13
N SER A 40 12.66 -3.62 8.18
CA SER A 40 12.08 -2.59 9.02
C SER A 40 11.67 -1.33 8.24
N LYS A 41 12.48 -0.94 7.25
CA LYS A 41 12.18 0.20 6.39
C LYS A 41 11.03 -0.10 5.42
N VAL A 42 11.01 -1.31 4.82
CA VAL A 42 9.88 -1.74 3.97
C VAL A 42 8.57 -1.74 4.77
N LEU A 43 8.59 -2.28 5.98
CA LEU A 43 7.42 -2.30 6.87
C LEU A 43 6.99 -0.87 7.25
N GLN A 44 7.93 0.01 7.61
CA GLN A 44 7.64 1.40 7.93
C GLN A 44 7.01 2.14 6.74
N GLU A 45 7.59 2.01 5.55
CA GLU A 45 7.07 2.62 4.33
C GLU A 45 5.68 2.07 3.98
N THR A 46 5.46 0.78 4.20
CA THR A 46 4.15 0.12 4.03
C THR A 46 3.12 0.71 5.00
N CYS A 47 3.42 0.80 6.29
CA CYS A 47 2.51 1.40 7.27
C CYS A 47 2.20 2.86 6.93
N ASN A 48 3.20 3.62 6.50
CA ASN A 48 3.01 5.01 6.07
C ASN A 48 2.16 5.10 4.81
N HIS A 49 2.34 4.17 3.86
CA HIS A 49 1.54 4.13 2.64
C HIS A 49 0.07 3.80 2.93
N ILE A 50 -0.20 2.79 3.76
CA ILE A 50 -1.55 2.45 4.21
C ILE A 50 -2.21 3.67 4.86
N ARG A 51 -1.51 4.36 5.78
CA ARG A 51 -2.06 5.57 6.44
C ARG A 51 -2.38 6.69 5.45
N ARG A 52 -1.59 6.85 4.38
CA ARG A 52 -1.91 7.82 3.32
C ARG A 52 -3.14 7.38 2.54
N LEU A 53 -3.18 6.13 2.07
CA LEU A 53 -4.32 5.59 1.34
C LEU A 53 -5.63 5.70 2.12
N THR A 54 -5.61 5.42 3.43
CA THR A 54 -6.80 5.59 4.28
C THR A 54 -7.27 7.05 4.31
N ARG A 55 -6.35 8.00 4.48
CA ARG A 55 -6.70 9.44 4.45
C ARG A 55 -7.20 9.86 3.08
N ASP A 56 -6.54 9.46 2.01
CA ASP A 56 -6.94 9.79 0.65
C ASP A 56 -8.36 9.24 0.35
N ALA A 57 -8.68 8.04 0.85
CA ALA A 57 -10.02 7.46 0.75
C ALA A 57 -11.06 8.22 1.58
N ASP A 58 -10.73 8.63 2.80
CA ASP A 58 -11.61 9.42 3.67
C ASP A 58 -11.88 10.81 3.07
N ASP A 59 -10.83 11.54 2.68
CA ASP A 59 -10.90 12.86 2.06
C ASP A 59 -11.70 12.82 0.76
N LEU A 60 -11.52 11.75 -0.03
CA LEU A 60 -12.31 11.53 -1.23
C LEU A 60 -13.78 11.25 -0.91
N SER A 61 -14.05 10.38 0.06
CA SER A 61 -15.42 10.08 0.48
C SER A 61 -16.14 11.35 0.95
N GLU A 62 -15.47 12.22 1.68
CA GLU A 62 -16.02 13.50 2.12
C GLU A 62 -16.32 14.43 0.94
N ARG A 63 -15.35 14.63 0.03
CA ARG A 63 -15.55 15.44 -1.18
C ARG A 63 -16.72 14.94 -2.03
N LEU A 64 -16.82 13.64 -2.24
CA LEU A 64 -17.96 13.05 -2.96
C LEU A 64 -19.28 13.31 -2.25
N SER A 65 -19.31 13.17 -0.91
CA SER A 65 -20.51 13.44 -0.13
C SER A 65 -20.95 14.90 -0.23
N GLN A 66 -20.00 15.85 -0.23
CA GLN A 66 -20.27 17.27 -0.41
C GLN A 66 -20.83 17.58 -1.81
N LEU A 67 -20.23 17.00 -2.86
CA LEU A 67 -20.70 17.16 -4.25
C LEU A 67 -22.09 16.58 -4.48
N LEU A 68 -22.42 15.46 -3.84
CA LEU A 68 -23.76 14.87 -3.92
C LEU A 68 -24.80 15.69 -3.14
N ALA A 69 -24.40 16.32 -2.04
CA ALA A 69 -25.28 17.13 -1.21
C ALA A 69 -25.58 18.53 -1.83
N SER A 70 -24.76 19.03 -2.75
CA SER A 70 -24.93 20.36 -3.36
C SER A 70 -26.06 20.47 -4.39
N ASN A 71 -26.78 19.37 -4.69
CA ASN A 71 -28.03 19.29 -5.46
C ASN A 71 -28.04 19.83 -6.91
N ASP A 72 -27.00 20.53 -7.36
CA ASP A 72 -26.67 20.88 -8.74
C ASP A 72 -25.28 20.31 -9.07
N ILE A 73 -25.25 19.04 -9.48
CA ILE A 73 -24.01 18.43 -10.00
C ILE A 73 -23.75 19.05 -11.38
N ASN A 74 -22.86 20.04 -11.43
CA ASN A 74 -22.49 20.70 -12.67
C ASN A 74 -21.38 19.92 -13.40
N SER A 75 -21.13 20.23 -14.68
CA SER A 75 -20.10 19.52 -15.45
C SER A 75 -18.70 19.63 -14.84
N LEU A 76 -18.42 20.70 -14.08
CA LEU A 76 -17.19 20.91 -13.31
C LEU A 76 -17.04 19.92 -12.15
N ASP A 77 -18.14 19.55 -11.50
CA ASP A 77 -18.15 18.55 -10.44
C ASP A 77 -17.89 17.16 -11.02
N ILE A 78 -18.46 16.88 -12.20
CA ILE A 78 -18.21 15.65 -12.97
C ILE A 78 -16.75 15.55 -13.40
N GLU A 79 -16.14 16.64 -13.87
CA GLU A 79 -14.74 16.67 -14.28
C GLU A 79 -13.79 16.51 -13.09
N SER A 80 -14.14 17.06 -11.94
CA SER A 80 -13.43 16.84 -10.68
C SER A 80 -13.52 15.38 -10.23
N ILE A 81 -14.70 14.75 -10.32
CA ILE A 81 -14.89 13.32 -10.02
C ILE A 81 -14.08 12.44 -11.00
N LYS A 82 -14.05 12.78 -12.29
CA LYS A 82 -13.25 12.07 -13.30
C LYS A 82 -11.75 12.15 -13.04
N SER A 83 -11.24 13.35 -12.76
CA SER A 83 -9.84 13.57 -12.38
C SER A 83 -9.44 12.78 -11.14
N ILE A 84 -10.36 12.60 -10.20
CA ILE A 84 -10.15 11.82 -8.99
C ILE A 84 -10.16 10.31 -9.28
N LEU A 85 -11.12 9.84 -10.10
CA LEU A 85 -11.25 8.44 -10.49
C LEU A 85 -10.17 8.00 -11.49
N GLY A 86 -9.37 8.93 -11.99
CA GLY A 86 -8.37 8.69 -13.03
C GLY A 86 -8.99 8.26 -14.37
N GLN A 87 -10.22 8.70 -14.65
CA GLN A 87 -10.98 8.40 -15.87
C GLN A 87 -11.14 9.62 -16.77
#